data_AF-A0A7C1FAA0-F1
#
_entry.id   AF-A0A7C1FAA0-F1
#
_cell.length_a   1.000
_cell.length_b   1.000
_cell.length_c   1.000
_cell.angle_alpha   90.00
_cell.angle_beta   90.00
_cell.angle_gamma   90.00
#
_symmetry.space_group_name_H-M   'P 1'
#
loop_
_entity.id
_entity.type
_entity.pdbx_description
1 polymer ?
#
loop_
_entity_poly.entity_id
_entity_poly.type
_entity_poly.pdbx_seq_one_letter_code
_entity_poly.pdbx_strand_id
1 'polypeptide(L)'
;MLRSKWFAILIVFVLLTAPFAASAVLADHDFDPCAFVTLYNGWARATAEGAPNSAVYGLAVNLSQEDDVLVGGSTDAAEVVEIHEMIMGAGDVMQMQPVEGGLPVPARSYVELKPGGYHIMLINLTAPLVAGETLDITLIFEHAGEVNLTVPIVEVTEMGEMGDHDEAEGEHMEVMVTEEAGHDEAEGDHDAAESAHDEASECGALQLVGGWARAAGAGQPNSAAYILIVNPGPEDDHLLSASTDAAETVELHEMVMNGDVMEMSPLEDGIHIPHHSAVVLQPGGLHVMLIGLTQELVDGEEITITLNFEHAGELELTFPVQEVEAMSMGG
;
A
#
# COMPACT_ATOMS: atom_id res chain seq x y z
N MET A 1 45.79 55.31 -74.78
CA MET A 1 46.83 55.90 -73.92
C MET A 1 46.22 56.16 -72.55
N LEU A 2 46.92 55.70 -71.48
CA LEU A 2 46.71 55.97 -70.03
C LEU A 2 45.37 55.49 -69.41
N ARG A 3 45.33 54.40 -68.63
CA ARG A 3 45.78 54.19 -67.22
C ARG A 3 44.96 54.97 -66.16
N SER A 4 44.04 54.29 -65.47
CA SER A 4 43.78 54.51 -64.03
C SER A 4 43.06 53.27 -63.44
N LYS A 5 43.82 52.40 -62.78
CA LYS A 5 43.90 52.26 -61.30
C LYS A 5 42.67 51.60 -60.69
N TRP A 6 42.79 50.29 -60.52
CA TRP A 6 41.96 49.44 -59.68
C TRP A 6 42.19 49.80 -58.21
N PHE A 7 41.12 50.09 -57.47
CA PHE A 7 41.14 50.18 -56.01
C PHE A 7 40.59 48.87 -55.45
N ALA A 8 41.47 48.07 -54.86
CA ALA A 8 41.09 46.89 -54.09
C ALA A 8 40.62 47.35 -52.70
N ILE A 9 39.35 47.13 -52.38
CA ILE A 9 38.81 47.32 -51.04
C ILE A 9 39.01 46.00 -50.28
N LEU A 10 39.91 46.02 -49.30
CA LEU A 10 40.16 44.93 -48.37
C LEU A 10 39.04 44.95 -47.31
N ILE A 11 38.05 44.04 -47.44
CA ILE A 11 37.03 43.82 -46.41
C ILE A 11 37.64 42.88 -45.37
N VAL A 12 37.94 43.41 -44.19
CA VAL A 12 38.33 42.62 -43.01
C VAL A 12 37.05 42.03 -42.41
N PHE A 13 36.84 40.73 -42.59
CA PHE A 13 35.81 39.95 -41.90
C PHE A 13 36.29 39.66 -40.47
N VAL A 14 35.77 40.39 -39.49
CA VAL A 14 35.90 40.01 -38.07
C VAL A 14 34.85 38.95 -37.80
N LEU A 15 35.30 37.69 -37.72
CA LEU A 15 34.48 36.55 -37.32
C LEU A 15 34.26 36.62 -35.80
N LEU A 16 33.11 37.16 -35.40
CA LEU A 16 32.66 37.20 -34.01
C LEU A 16 32.15 35.81 -33.63
N THR A 17 32.98 34.99 -32.98
CA THR A 17 32.56 33.72 -32.39
C THR A 17 31.79 34.01 -31.11
N ALA A 18 30.46 33.99 -31.17
CA ALA A 18 29.62 33.99 -29.97
C ALA A 18 29.71 32.62 -29.29
N PRO A 19 29.95 32.56 -27.96
CA PRO A 19 29.86 31.30 -27.23
C PRO A 19 28.39 30.88 -27.16
N PHE A 20 28.09 29.70 -27.71
CA PHE A 20 26.82 29.02 -27.47
C PHE A 20 26.85 28.56 -26.01
N ALA A 21 26.24 29.34 -25.11
CA ALA A 21 25.97 28.87 -23.76
C ALA A 21 24.92 27.76 -23.87
N ALA A 22 25.36 26.50 -23.77
CA ALA A 22 24.46 25.40 -23.51
C ALA A 22 23.80 25.68 -22.15
N SER A 23 22.55 26.15 -22.17
CA SER A 23 21.73 26.14 -20.98
C SER A 23 21.47 24.68 -20.68
N ALA A 24 22.15 24.16 -19.65
CA ALA A 24 21.72 22.91 -19.04
C ALA A 24 20.33 23.19 -18.47
N VAL A 25 19.30 22.67 -19.13
CA VAL A 25 18.03 22.41 -18.46
C VAL A 25 18.39 21.36 -17.43
N LEU A 26 18.51 21.78 -16.17
CA LEU A 26 18.32 20.84 -15.07
C LEU A 26 16.91 20.32 -15.29
N ALA A 27 16.77 19.04 -15.60
CA ALA A 27 15.50 18.39 -15.36
C ALA A 27 15.22 18.62 -13.88
N ASP A 28 14.23 19.44 -13.56
CA ASP A 28 13.51 19.23 -12.31
C ASP A 28 13.16 17.74 -12.34
N HIS A 29 13.71 16.97 -11.41
CA HIS A 29 13.12 15.69 -11.12
C HIS A 29 11.71 16.06 -10.66
N ASP A 30 10.72 15.75 -11.49
CA ASP A 30 9.31 15.88 -11.14
C ASP A 30 9.13 15.16 -9.80
N PHE A 31 9.01 15.96 -8.74
CA PHE A 31 8.71 15.45 -7.42
C PHE A 31 7.29 14.88 -7.51
N ASP A 32 7.18 13.57 -7.47
CA ASP A 32 5.90 12.87 -7.40
C ASP A 32 5.53 12.75 -5.91
N PRO A 33 4.60 13.56 -5.38
CA PRO A 33 4.21 13.51 -3.97
C PRO A 33 3.61 12.15 -3.60
N CYS A 34 3.18 11.35 -4.59
CA CYS A 34 2.68 10.00 -4.38
C CYS A 34 3.79 8.95 -4.30
N ALA A 35 5.06 9.29 -4.53
CA ALA A 35 6.16 8.34 -4.59
C ALA A 35 6.86 8.19 -3.22
N PHE A 36 6.23 7.43 -2.32
CA PHE A 36 6.77 7.13 -0.99
C PHE A 36 6.57 5.66 -0.59
N VAL A 37 7.19 5.27 0.52
CA VAL A 37 7.01 3.96 1.16
C VAL A 37 6.53 4.18 2.59
N THR A 38 5.47 3.49 3.01
CA THR A 38 4.92 3.62 4.37
C THR A 38 4.15 2.37 4.81
N LEU A 39 3.63 2.38 6.04
CA LEU A 39 2.76 1.36 6.58
C LEU A 39 1.30 1.86 6.62
N TYR A 40 0.42 1.19 5.88
CA TYR A 40 -1.02 1.41 5.96
C TYR A 40 -1.69 0.41 6.89
N ASN A 41 -2.81 0.83 7.50
CA ASN A 41 -3.62 0.02 8.41
C ASN A 41 -2.78 -0.61 9.53
N GLY A 42 -1.76 0.11 10.00
CA GLY A 42 -0.84 -0.36 11.02
C GLY A 42 -1.53 -0.54 12.36
N TRP A 43 -1.20 -1.58 13.11
CA TRP A 43 -1.66 -1.77 14.49
C TRP A 43 -0.68 -2.62 15.29
N ALA A 44 -0.62 -2.36 16.60
CA ALA A 44 0.21 -3.09 17.55
C ALA A 44 -0.64 -4.02 18.42
N ARG A 45 -0.13 -5.21 18.74
CA ARG A 45 -0.83 -6.14 19.63
C ARG A 45 -0.69 -5.70 21.10
N ALA A 46 -1.81 -5.63 21.82
CA ALA A 46 -1.81 -5.38 23.26
C ALA A 46 -1.13 -6.53 24.03
N THR A 47 -0.51 -6.22 25.17
CA THR A 47 0.19 -7.20 25.99
C THR A 47 -0.22 -7.17 27.45
N ALA A 48 -0.19 -8.33 28.08
CA ALA A 48 -0.39 -8.44 29.53
C ALA A 48 0.83 -7.90 30.29
N GLU A 49 0.62 -7.52 31.55
CA GLU A 49 1.70 -7.05 32.42
C GLU A 49 2.85 -8.07 32.52
N GLY A 50 4.07 -7.60 32.28
CA GLY A 50 5.29 -8.43 32.31
C GLY A 50 5.53 -9.29 31.06
N ALA A 51 4.70 -9.17 30.02
CA ALA A 51 4.99 -9.78 28.73
C ALA A 51 6.28 -9.19 28.13
N PRO A 52 7.23 -10.03 27.70
CA PRO A 52 8.52 -9.52 27.23
C PRO A 52 8.45 -8.90 25.83
N ASN A 53 7.50 -9.31 24.99
CA ASN A 53 7.48 -8.98 23.57
C ASN A 53 6.06 -8.67 23.07
N SER A 54 5.97 -7.91 21.98
CA SER A 54 4.77 -7.75 21.15
C SER A 54 5.11 -7.72 19.66
N ALA A 55 4.13 -7.45 18.80
CA ALA A 55 4.31 -7.28 17.37
C ALA A 55 3.43 -6.15 16.82
N VAL A 56 3.89 -5.56 15.72
CA VAL A 56 3.16 -4.60 14.87
C VAL A 56 2.89 -5.26 13.52
N TYR A 57 1.68 -5.02 13.01
CA TYR A 57 1.12 -5.57 11.78
C TYR A 57 0.59 -4.43 10.90
N GLY A 58 0.27 -4.71 9.64
CA GLY A 58 -0.22 -3.73 8.67
C GLY A 58 0.19 -4.08 7.24
N LEU A 59 0.17 -3.08 6.35
CA LEU A 59 0.55 -3.22 4.95
C LEU A 59 1.74 -2.30 4.66
N ALA A 60 2.91 -2.87 4.41
CA ALA A 60 4.05 -2.09 3.92
C ALA A 60 3.82 -1.83 2.43
N VAL A 61 3.51 -0.58 2.06
CA VAL A 61 3.15 -0.19 0.69
C VAL A 61 4.25 0.69 0.12
N ASN A 62 4.74 0.35 -1.07
CA ASN A 62 5.69 1.14 -1.83
C ASN A 62 5.02 1.70 -3.09
N LEU A 63 4.73 3.00 -3.05
CA LEU A 63 4.15 3.76 -4.15
C LEU A 63 5.21 4.39 -5.05
N SER A 64 6.49 4.29 -4.68
CA SER A 64 7.60 4.76 -5.50
C SER A 64 7.88 3.86 -6.71
N GLN A 65 8.79 4.29 -7.57
CA GLN A 65 9.28 3.52 -8.72
C GLN A 65 10.56 2.73 -8.44
N GLU A 66 11.05 2.75 -7.20
CA GLU A 66 12.27 2.07 -6.78
C GLU A 66 11.93 1.01 -5.72
N ASP A 67 12.56 -0.16 -5.82
CA ASP A 67 12.43 -1.19 -4.79
C ASP A 67 13.02 -0.64 -3.49
N ASP A 68 12.42 -0.96 -2.35
CA ASP A 68 12.95 -0.60 -1.03
C ASP A 68 12.99 -1.84 -0.12
N VAL A 69 13.62 -1.71 1.04
CA VAL A 69 13.75 -2.78 2.03
C VAL A 69 13.48 -2.21 3.41
N LEU A 70 12.48 -2.75 4.11
CA LEU A 70 12.23 -2.44 5.51
C LEU A 70 13.26 -3.20 6.36
N VAL A 71 14.26 -2.49 6.86
CA VAL A 71 15.42 -3.10 7.57
C VAL A 71 15.24 -3.16 9.08
N GLY A 72 14.35 -2.37 9.65
CA GLY A 72 14.13 -2.33 11.09
C GLY A 72 13.21 -1.21 11.52
N GLY A 73 13.31 -0.86 12.80
CA GLY A 73 12.63 0.29 13.37
C GLY A 73 13.15 0.64 14.76
N SER A 74 12.46 1.57 15.41
CA SER A 74 12.67 1.91 16.82
C SER A 74 11.38 2.42 17.44
N THR A 75 11.26 2.28 18.76
CA THR A 75 10.19 2.84 19.58
C THR A 75 10.66 2.91 21.03
N ASP A 76 10.17 3.88 21.80
CA ASP A 76 10.47 3.97 23.24
C ASP A 76 9.84 2.82 24.06
N ALA A 77 8.89 2.09 23.46
CA ALA A 77 8.20 0.98 24.12
C ALA A 77 9.00 -0.33 24.17
N ALA A 78 10.10 -0.47 23.42
CA ALA A 78 10.86 -1.71 23.28
C ALA A 78 12.37 -1.47 23.14
N GLU A 79 13.19 -2.40 23.62
CA GLU A 79 14.66 -2.29 23.47
C GLU A 79 15.11 -2.55 22.03
N VAL A 80 14.41 -3.45 21.32
CA VAL A 80 14.77 -3.88 19.96
C VAL A 80 13.51 -4.02 19.11
N VAL A 81 13.61 -3.56 17.85
CA VAL A 81 12.59 -3.73 16.81
C VAL A 81 13.22 -4.46 15.64
N GLU A 82 12.68 -5.63 15.29
CA GLU A 82 13.17 -6.51 14.22
C GLU A 82 12.03 -6.91 13.28
N ILE A 83 12.36 -7.34 12.06
CA ILE A 83 11.39 -7.97 11.16
C ILE A 83 11.50 -9.46 11.36
N HIS A 84 10.38 -10.12 11.65
CA HIS A 84 10.30 -11.56 11.82
C HIS A 84 9.32 -12.15 10.80
N GLU A 85 9.53 -13.42 10.50
CA GLU A 85 8.60 -14.25 9.74
C GLU A 85 8.30 -15.54 10.51
N MET A 86 7.13 -16.10 10.20
CA MET A 86 6.76 -17.42 10.68
C MET A 86 7.08 -18.45 9.62
N ILE A 87 7.90 -19.44 9.95
CA ILE A 87 8.19 -20.57 9.06
C ILE A 87 7.83 -21.90 9.73
N MET A 88 7.50 -22.88 8.90
CA MET A 88 7.32 -24.25 9.37
C MET A 88 8.68 -24.88 9.65
N GLY A 89 8.97 -25.06 10.94
CA GLY A 89 10.18 -25.71 11.40
C GLY A 89 10.09 -27.23 11.39
N ALA A 90 11.14 -27.89 11.87
CA ALA A 90 11.17 -29.35 11.97
C ALA A 90 10.08 -29.88 12.91
N GLY A 91 9.30 -30.86 12.43
CA GLY A 91 8.25 -31.53 13.21
C GLY A 91 6.92 -30.79 13.23
N ASP A 92 6.62 -30.01 12.18
CA ASP A 92 5.37 -29.25 12.01
C ASP A 92 5.13 -28.24 13.13
N VAL A 93 6.23 -27.66 13.65
CA VAL A 93 6.19 -26.62 14.68
C VAL A 93 6.49 -25.28 14.02
N MET A 94 5.54 -24.36 14.12
CA MET A 94 5.71 -22.98 13.69
C MET A 94 6.84 -22.30 14.50
N GLN A 95 7.81 -21.72 13.80
CA GLN A 95 8.94 -21.01 14.39
C GLN A 95 8.95 -19.57 13.88
N MET A 96 9.13 -18.64 14.81
CA MET A 96 9.48 -17.25 14.50
C MET A 96 10.97 -17.19 14.21
N GLN A 97 11.35 -16.54 13.11
CA GLN A 97 12.74 -16.23 12.81
C GLN A 97 12.89 -14.79 12.30
N PRO A 98 14.02 -14.14 12.60
CA PRO A 98 14.32 -12.83 12.03
C PRO A 98 14.55 -12.93 10.52
N VAL A 99 14.10 -11.94 9.77
CA VAL A 99 14.35 -11.79 8.33
C VAL A 99 15.70 -11.09 8.14
N GLU A 100 16.75 -11.89 7.93
CA GLU A 100 18.09 -11.34 7.71
C GLU A 100 18.14 -10.48 6.43
N GLY A 101 18.62 -9.24 6.57
CA GLY A 101 18.70 -8.29 5.46
C GLY A 101 17.47 -7.40 5.28
N GLY A 102 16.41 -7.60 6.08
CA GLY A 102 15.18 -6.81 6.01
C GLY A 102 14.12 -7.41 5.07
N LEU A 103 12.92 -6.83 5.11
CA LEU A 103 11.79 -7.23 4.28
C LEU A 103 11.79 -6.43 2.96
N PRO A 104 11.97 -7.08 1.80
CA PRO A 104 11.86 -6.40 0.52
C PRO A 104 10.44 -5.87 0.31
N VAL A 105 10.32 -4.61 -0.10
CA VAL A 105 9.06 -3.96 -0.49
C VAL A 105 9.24 -3.43 -1.92
N PRO A 106 8.93 -4.25 -2.94
CA PRO A 106 9.18 -3.89 -4.34
C PRO A 106 8.43 -2.64 -4.78
N ALA A 107 8.95 -1.94 -5.79
CA ALA A 107 8.33 -0.77 -6.39
C ALA A 107 6.89 -1.08 -6.84
N ARG A 108 5.98 -0.12 -6.64
CA ARG A 108 4.56 -0.23 -7.02
C ARG A 108 3.91 -1.53 -6.52
N SER A 109 4.27 -1.95 -5.31
CA SER A 109 3.80 -3.18 -4.69
C SER A 109 3.56 -2.97 -3.19
N TYR A 110 3.11 -4.02 -2.52
CA TYR A 110 2.94 -4.06 -1.08
C TYR A 110 3.30 -5.42 -0.51
N VAL A 111 3.60 -5.45 0.78
CA VAL A 111 3.79 -6.67 1.56
C VAL A 111 2.91 -6.62 2.81
N GLU A 112 2.16 -7.70 3.01
CA GLU A 112 1.28 -7.83 4.18
C GLU A 112 2.04 -8.33 5.40
N LEU A 113 1.96 -7.58 6.49
CA LEU A 113 2.42 -7.95 7.82
C LEU A 113 1.22 -8.43 8.62
N LYS A 114 1.13 -9.73 8.92
CA LYS A 114 -0.01 -10.34 9.62
C LYS A 114 0.39 -11.42 10.60
N PRO A 115 -0.47 -11.73 11.59
CA PRO A 115 -0.26 -12.91 12.45
C PRO A 115 -0.08 -14.17 11.60
N GLY A 116 0.95 -14.96 11.89
CA GLY A 116 1.27 -16.15 11.10
C GLY A 116 2.12 -15.91 9.85
N GLY A 117 2.46 -14.66 9.50
CA GLY A 117 3.33 -14.30 8.39
C GLY A 117 4.47 -13.36 8.82
N TYR A 118 4.83 -12.42 7.95
CA TYR A 118 5.74 -11.34 8.30
C TYR A 118 5.14 -10.43 9.38
N HIS A 119 5.96 -9.94 10.29
CA HIS A 119 5.56 -8.99 11.32
C HIS A 119 6.77 -8.22 11.86
N ILE A 120 6.51 -7.02 12.39
CA ILE A 120 7.53 -6.23 13.08
C ILE A 120 7.49 -6.64 14.55
N MET A 121 8.55 -7.30 15.01
CA MET A 121 8.68 -7.84 16.36
C MET A 121 9.26 -6.78 17.30
N LEU A 122 8.56 -6.53 18.42
CA LEU A 122 9.00 -5.67 19.51
C LEU A 122 9.55 -6.54 20.64
N ILE A 123 10.83 -6.44 20.93
CA ILE A 123 11.54 -7.30 21.88
C ILE A 123 11.95 -6.50 23.13
N ASN A 124 11.78 -7.13 24.29
CA ASN A 124 12.05 -6.55 25.62
C ASN A 124 11.29 -5.24 25.83
N LEU A 125 9.96 -5.34 25.89
CA LEU A 125 9.08 -4.22 26.18
C LEU A 125 9.46 -3.54 27.51
N THR A 126 9.48 -2.22 27.50
CA THR A 126 9.75 -1.39 28.69
C THR A 126 8.52 -1.25 29.58
N ALA A 127 7.33 -1.38 28.99
CA ALA A 127 6.02 -1.37 29.63
C ALA A 127 5.02 -2.23 28.82
N PRO A 128 3.92 -2.71 29.43
CA PRO A 128 2.87 -3.39 28.67
C PRO A 128 2.22 -2.43 27.64
N LEU A 129 1.83 -2.98 26.49
CA LEU A 129 1.05 -2.24 25.49
C LEU A 129 -0.43 -2.37 25.82
N VAL A 130 -1.09 -1.26 26.14
CA VAL A 130 -2.48 -1.24 26.61
C VAL A 130 -3.44 -1.01 25.44
N ALA A 131 -4.47 -1.85 25.35
CA ALA A 131 -5.49 -1.71 24.31
C ALA A 131 -6.20 -0.35 24.37
N GLY A 132 -6.43 0.24 23.19
CA GLY A 132 -7.05 1.56 23.03
C GLY A 132 -6.08 2.73 23.15
N GLU A 133 -4.83 2.49 23.54
CA GLU A 133 -3.74 3.47 23.42
C GLU A 133 -3.10 3.40 22.04
N THR A 134 -2.13 4.28 21.79
CA THR A 134 -1.35 4.30 20.55
C THR A 134 0.13 4.03 20.83
N LEU A 135 0.82 3.53 19.81
CA LEU A 135 2.26 3.29 19.82
C LEU A 135 2.91 4.14 18.73
N ASP A 136 3.84 5.01 19.13
CA ASP A 136 4.72 5.70 18.20
C ASP A 136 5.87 4.76 17.82
N ILE A 137 6.07 4.57 16.51
CA ILE A 137 7.10 3.72 15.95
C ILE A 137 7.75 4.41 14.75
N THR A 138 9.08 4.35 14.71
CA THR A 138 9.85 4.74 13.53
C THR A 138 10.24 3.48 12.77
N LEU A 139 9.85 3.38 11.51
CA LEU A 139 10.31 2.33 10.60
C LEU A 139 11.51 2.84 9.80
N ILE A 140 12.48 1.96 9.54
CA ILE A 140 13.70 2.30 8.82
C ILE A 140 13.72 1.51 7.52
N PHE A 141 13.65 2.23 6.41
CA PHE A 141 13.80 1.73 5.06
C PHE A 141 15.21 2.01 4.52
N GLU A 142 15.71 1.14 3.64
CA GLU A 142 17.07 1.28 3.07
C GLU A 142 17.21 2.55 2.21
N HIS A 143 16.18 2.90 1.45
CA HIS A 143 16.19 4.05 0.54
C HIS A 143 15.33 5.22 1.03
N ALA A 144 14.11 4.97 1.49
CA ALA A 144 13.24 6.02 2.02
C ALA A 144 13.70 6.57 3.38
N GLY A 145 14.55 5.85 4.11
CA GLY A 145 15.06 6.28 5.41
C GLY A 145 14.05 6.08 6.54
N GLU A 146 13.95 7.05 7.45
CA GLU A 146 13.08 6.96 8.63
C GLU A 146 11.65 7.41 8.32
N VAL A 147 10.69 6.55 8.64
CA VAL A 147 9.24 6.77 8.48
C VAL A 147 8.60 6.68 9.86
N ASN A 148 8.13 7.82 10.37
CA ASN A 148 7.49 7.92 11.68
C ASN A 148 5.98 7.67 11.56
N LEU A 149 5.45 6.83 12.44
CA LEU A 149 4.06 6.39 12.41
C LEU A 149 3.51 6.26 13.83
N THR A 150 2.24 6.59 14.00
CA THR A 150 1.50 6.29 15.22
C THR A 150 0.44 5.24 14.89
N VAL A 151 0.50 4.08 15.55
CA VAL A 151 -0.42 2.96 15.32
C VAL A 151 -1.27 2.67 16.55
N PRO A 152 -2.57 2.33 16.41
CA PRO A 152 -3.39 1.91 17.54
C PRO A 152 -2.90 0.58 18.13
N ILE A 153 -3.01 0.45 19.45
CA ILE A 153 -2.80 -0.80 20.18
C ILE A 153 -4.14 -1.50 20.34
N VAL A 154 -4.23 -2.72 19.83
CA VAL A 154 -5.48 -3.49 19.76
C VAL A 154 -5.35 -4.77 20.57
N GLU A 155 -6.40 -5.07 21.35
CA GLU A 155 -6.55 -6.35 22.01
C GLU A 155 -6.90 -7.40 20.95
N VAL A 156 -6.00 -8.37 20.76
CA VAL A 156 -6.31 -9.57 19.98
C VAL A 156 -6.98 -10.54 20.95
N THR A 157 -8.30 -10.42 21.11
CA THR A 157 -9.08 -11.54 21.64
C THR A 157 -8.82 -12.77 20.78
N GLU A 158 -8.68 -13.94 21.41
CA GLU A 158 -8.18 -15.22 20.88
C GLU A 158 -8.22 -15.38 19.36
N MET A 159 -7.11 -15.92 18.80
CA MET A 159 -6.96 -16.27 17.38
C MET A 159 -8.30 -16.46 16.69
N GLY A 160 -8.65 -15.54 15.77
CA GLY A 160 -9.53 -15.88 14.68
C GLY A 160 -8.86 -17.02 13.89
N GLU A 161 -9.03 -18.25 14.35
CA GLU A 161 -9.44 -19.31 13.44
C GLU A 161 -10.55 -18.70 12.59
N MET A 162 -10.29 -18.55 11.29
CA MET A 162 -11.39 -18.46 10.34
C MET A 162 -12.27 -19.70 10.56
N GLY A 163 -13.36 -19.53 11.30
CA GLY A 163 -14.40 -20.54 11.50
C GLY A 163 -14.81 -20.76 12.96
N ASP A 164 -15.44 -19.77 13.59
CA ASP A 164 -16.72 -19.93 14.31
C ASP A 164 -17.10 -18.62 15.01
N HIS A 165 -18.05 -17.89 14.45
CA HIS A 165 -18.78 -16.86 15.18
C HIS A 165 -20.28 -17.13 15.03
N ASP A 166 -20.83 -17.84 16.02
CA ASP A 166 -22.26 -17.85 16.33
C ASP A 166 -22.69 -16.44 16.78
N GLU A 167 -23.67 -15.91 16.06
CA GLU A 167 -24.65 -14.86 16.37
C GLU A 167 -24.37 -13.82 17.48
N ALA A 168 -24.28 -12.54 17.08
CA ALA A 168 -25.06 -11.49 17.73
C ALA A 168 -25.31 -10.30 16.79
N GLU A 169 -26.53 -9.80 16.87
CA GLU A 169 -27.17 -8.79 16.03
C GLU A 169 -26.43 -7.45 15.94
N GLY A 170 -26.64 -6.77 14.81
CA GLY A 170 -25.93 -5.56 14.44
C GLY A 170 -26.14 -4.38 15.38
N GLU A 171 -25.04 -3.70 15.66
CA GLU A 171 -24.98 -2.25 15.77
C GLU A 171 -23.72 -1.79 15.01
N HIS A 172 -23.94 -0.84 14.11
CA HIS A 172 -22.93 -0.24 13.24
C HIS A 172 -21.80 0.37 14.07
N MET A 173 -20.55 0.01 13.76
CA MET A 173 -19.37 0.59 14.40
C MET A 173 -19.07 1.93 13.71
N GLU A 174 -19.73 3.01 14.14
CA GLU A 174 -19.24 4.37 13.90
C GLU A 174 -18.00 4.59 14.79
N VAL A 175 -16.83 4.74 14.17
CA VAL A 175 -15.64 5.26 14.84
C VAL A 175 -15.86 6.75 15.05
N MET A 176 -16.36 7.13 16.21
CA MET A 176 -16.43 8.54 16.62
C MET A 176 -15.02 9.05 16.94
N VAL A 177 -14.46 9.82 16.02
CA VAL A 177 -13.33 10.72 16.28
C VAL A 177 -13.88 11.94 17.04
N THR A 178 -13.48 12.13 18.29
CA THR A 178 -13.82 13.34 19.05
C THR A 178 -12.76 14.42 18.82
N GLU A 179 -13.19 15.55 18.25
CA GLU A 179 -12.39 16.79 18.11
C GLU A 179 -11.89 17.36 19.45
N GLU A 180 -10.58 17.66 19.47
CA GLU A 180 -9.88 18.84 20.02
C GLU A 180 -10.32 19.50 21.35
N ALA A 181 -9.38 19.55 22.30
CA ALA A 181 -9.28 20.62 23.29
C ALA A 181 -7.81 20.96 23.53
N GLY A 182 -7.40 22.15 23.07
CA GLY A 182 -6.00 22.55 22.93
C GLY A 182 -5.21 22.82 24.21
N HIS A 183 -3.91 23.05 24.03
CA HIS A 183 -3.04 23.75 24.96
C HIS A 183 -1.84 24.39 24.23
N ASP A 184 -1.52 25.61 24.68
CA ASP A 184 -0.49 26.52 24.20
C ASP A 184 0.95 25.97 24.15
N GLU A 185 1.61 26.21 23.02
CA GLU A 185 2.96 26.75 22.79
C GLU A 185 4.08 26.37 23.79
N ALA A 186 4.99 25.48 23.35
CA ALA A 186 6.39 25.51 23.75
C ALA A 186 7.27 25.11 22.56
N GLU A 187 7.95 26.09 21.97
CA GLU A 187 8.87 25.89 20.84
C GLU A 187 10.03 24.96 21.18
N GLY A 188 10.11 23.85 20.43
CA GLY A 188 11.23 22.93 20.35
C GLY A 188 11.40 22.52 18.89
N ASP A 189 12.62 22.65 18.40
CA ASP A 189 13.08 22.33 17.04
C ASP A 189 12.91 20.81 16.77
N HIS A 190 11.90 20.42 15.98
CA HIS A 190 11.52 19.03 15.68
C HIS A 190 11.24 18.82 14.17
N ASP A 191 12.25 19.01 13.32
CA ASP A 191 12.14 18.89 11.84
C ASP A 191 12.15 17.44 11.29
N ALA A 192 11.52 16.45 11.94
CA ALA A 192 11.50 15.08 11.40
C ALA A 192 10.26 14.22 11.67
N ALA A 193 9.31 14.69 12.50
CA ALA A 193 8.09 13.93 12.81
C ALA A 193 6.97 14.14 11.78
N GLU A 194 7.02 15.20 10.97
CA GLU A 194 5.93 15.61 10.06
C GLU A 194 6.00 14.94 8.66
N SER A 195 7.14 14.37 8.24
CA SER A 195 7.33 14.10 6.80
C SER A 195 6.52 12.92 6.25
N ALA A 196 6.45 11.75 6.88
CA ALA A 196 5.88 10.59 6.19
C ALA A 196 4.35 10.64 5.97
N HIS A 197 3.61 11.31 6.86
CA HIS A 197 2.17 11.53 6.71
C HIS A 197 1.84 12.76 5.87
N ASP A 198 2.68 13.81 5.90
CA ASP A 198 2.49 14.98 5.03
C ASP A 198 2.73 14.64 3.56
N GLU A 199 3.75 13.84 3.25
CA GLU A 199 4.06 13.43 1.87
C GLU A 199 2.91 12.57 1.28
N ALA A 200 2.31 11.68 2.09
CA ALA A 200 1.11 10.94 1.71
C ALA A 200 -0.11 11.86 1.51
N SER A 201 -0.31 12.82 2.41
CA SER A 201 -1.39 13.80 2.34
C SER A 201 -1.28 14.70 1.10
N GLU A 202 -0.06 15.04 0.65
CA GLU A 202 0.17 15.83 -0.57
C GLU A 202 -0.16 15.09 -1.87
N CYS A 203 -0.11 13.74 -1.87
CA CYS A 203 -0.54 12.93 -3.02
C CYS A 203 -2.02 13.14 -3.35
N GLY A 204 -2.88 13.21 -2.31
CA GLY A 204 -4.31 13.55 -2.38
C GLY A 204 -5.21 12.67 -3.28
N ALA A 205 -4.63 11.79 -4.09
CA ALA A 205 -5.31 10.99 -5.09
C ALA A 205 -5.16 9.50 -4.79
N LEU A 206 -6.24 8.73 -5.03
CA LEU A 206 -6.23 7.29 -4.87
C LEU A 206 -5.13 6.64 -5.73
N GLN A 207 -4.41 5.69 -5.14
CA GLN A 207 -3.37 4.92 -5.82
C GLN A 207 -3.81 3.47 -5.95
N LEU A 208 -3.58 2.91 -7.14
CA LEU A 208 -3.92 1.54 -7.50
C LEU A 208 -2.63 0.71 -7.59
N VAL A 209 -2.49 -0.32 -6.78
CA VAL A 209 -1.23 -1.05 -6.58
C VAL A 209 -1.43 -2.56 -6.81
N GLY A 210 -0.52 -3.18 -7.57
CA GLY A 210 -0.40 -4.64 -7.67
C GLY A 210 -1.63 -5.39 -8.22
N GLY A 211 -2.43 -4.75 -9.09
CA GLY A 211 -3.63 -5.37 -9.66
C GLY A 211 -3.34 -6.66 -10.44
N TRP A 212 -4.27 -7.62 -10.43
CA TRP A 212 -4.25 -8.82 -11.28
C TRP A 212 -5.65 -9.46 -11.40
N ALA A 213 -5.89 -10.24 -12.45
CA ALA A 213 -7.10 -11.07 -12.63
C ALA A 213 -6.78 -12.55 -12.56
N ARG A 214 -7.70 -13.34 -12.01
CA ARG A 214 -7.61 -14.80 -12.05
C ARG A 214 -7.80 -15.33 -13.48
N ALA A 215 -6.92 -16.24 -13.90
CA ALA A 215 -7.06 -16.97 -15.15
C ALA A 215 -8.33 -17.83 -15.16
N ALA A 216 -8.98 -17.87 -16.32
CA ALA A 216 -10.22 -18.62 -16.56
C ALA A 216 -10.25 -19.10 -18.02
N GLY A 217 -10.16 -20.43 -18.20
CA GLY A 217 -10.15 -21.06 -19.53
C GLY A 217 -11.53 -21.48 -20.02
N ALA A 218 -11.58 -22.10 -21.21
CA ALA A 218 -12.80 -22.61 -21.84
C ALA A 218 -13.77 -23.30 -20.87
N GLY A 219 -14.99 -22.78 -20.80
CA GLY A 219 -16.08 -23.34 -19.99
C GLY A 219 -16.13 -22.85 -18.54
N GLN A 220 -15.22 -21.96 -18.13
CA GLN A 220 -15.31 -21.21 -16.88
C GLN A 220 -16.00 -19.88 -17.18
N PRO A 221 -17.29 -19.70 -16.82
CA PRO A 221 -18.04 -18.52 -17.21
C PRO A 221 -17.68 -17.27 -16.40
N ASN A 222 -16.99 -17.43 -15.27
CA ASN A 222 -16.74 -16.34 -14.32
C ASN A 222 -15.27 -16.34 -13.87
N SER A 223 -14.78 -15.18 -13.47
CA SER A 223 -13.49 -14.98 -12.79
C SER A 223 -13.58 -13.84 -11.79
N ALA A 224 -12.46 -13.42 -11.21
CA ALA A 224 -12.36 -12.28 -10.31
C ALA A 224 -11.05 -11.51 -10.54
N ALA A 225 -11.06 -10.22 -10.20
CA ALA A 225 -9.89 -9.37 -10.17
C ALA A 225 -9.65 -8.80 -8.77
N TYR A 226 -8.37 -8.55 -8.50
CA TYR A 226 -7.81 -8.25 -7.19
C TYR A 226 -6.84 -7.08 -7.32
N ILE A 227 -6.80 -6.23 -6.32
CA ILE A 227 -6.05 -4.97 -6.36
C ILE A 227 -5.95 -4.37 -4.95
N LEU A 228 -4.86 -3.67 -4.67
CA LEU A 228 -4.80 -2.78 -3.51
C LEU A 228 -5.21 -1.37 -3.93
N ILE A 229 -6.22 -0.81 -3.25
CA ILE A 229 -6.63 0.59 -3.39
C ILE A 229 -6.08 1.34 -2.17
N VAL A 230 -5.22 2.32 -2.40
CA VAL A 230 -4.63 3.15 -1.35
C VAL A 230 -5.25 4.53 -1.43
N ASN A 231 -5.78 5.02 -0.31
CA ASN A 231 -6.23 6.38 -0.17
C ASN A 231 -5.25 7.14 0.73
N PRO A 232 -4.26 7.83 0.13
CA PRO A 232 -3.31 8.63 0.89
C PRO A 232 -3.89 10.00 1.27
N GLY A 233 -5.04 10.38 0.68
CA GLY A 233 -5.65 11.68 0.88
C GLY A 233 -6.46 11.78 2.18
N PRO A 234 -6.87 13.02 2.53
CA PRO A 234 -7.54 13.34 3.79
C PRO A 234 -9.06 13.12 3.76
N GLU A 235 -9.64 12.78 2.60
CA GLU A 235 -11.08 12.55 2.42
C GLU A 235 -11.34 11.08 2.10
N ASP A 236 -12.42 10.53 2.65
CA ASP A 236 -12.91 9.20 2.28
C ASP A 236 -13.34 9.16 0.81
N ASP A 237 -13.31 7.98 0.20
CA ASP A 237 -13.91 7.71 -1.11
C ASP A 237 -14.74 6.42 -1.07
N HIS A 238 -15.51 6.17 -2.12
CA HIS A 238 -16.31 4.96 -2.29
C HIS A 238 -16.12 4.41 -3.69
N LEU A 239 -15.70 3.15 -3.82
CA LEU A 239 -15.74 2.44 -5.09
C LEU A 239 -17.19 1.99 -5.35
N LEU A 240 -17.85 2.67 -6.28
CA LEU A 240 -19.28 2.47 -6.58
C LEU A 240 -19.52 1.31 -7.54
N SER A 241 -18.62 1.10 -8.50
CA SER A 241 -18.75 0.04 -9.51
C SER A 241 -17.44 -0.21 -10.24
N ALA A 242 -17.39 -1.30 -11.00
CA ALA A 242 -16.31 -1.60 -11.91
C ALA A 242 -16.86 -2.06 -13.28
N SER A 243 -16.06 -1.98 -14.34
CA SER A 243 -16.44 -2.45 -15.67
C SER A 243 -15.23 -2.93 -16.48
N THR A 244 -15.47 -3.83 -17.44
CA THR A 244 -14.47 -4.33 -18.39
C THR A 244 -15.18 -4.86 -19.65
N ASP A 245 -14.47 -4.93 -20.77
CA ASP A 245 -14.97 -5.55 -22.00
C ASP A 245 -14.87 -7.09 -22.01
N ALA A 246 -14.11 -7.65 -21.08
CA ALA A 246 -13.88 -9.08 -20.95
C ALA A 246 -15.02 -9.86 -20.27
N ALA A 247 -16.06 -9.19 -19.76
CA ALA A 247 -17.19 -9.80 -19.05
C ALA A 247 -18.53 -9.12 -19.39
N GLU A 248 -19.62 -9.88 -19.36
CA GLU A 248 -20.98 -9.36 -19.53
C GLU A 248 -21.45 -8.51 -18.35
N THR A 249 -21.01 -8.85 -17.14
CA THR A 249 -21.38 -8.15 -15.90
C THR A 249 -20.19 -8.13 -14.95
N VAL A 250 -20.03 -7.01 -14.26
CA VAL A 250 -19.01 -6.81 -13.24
C VAL A 250 -19.68 -6.33 -11.96
N GLU A 251 -19.37 -7.00 -10.86
CA GLU A 251 -19.93 -6.72 -9.54
C GLU A 251 -18.81 -6.59 -8.51
N LEU A 252 -19.08 -5.88 -7.41
CA LEU A 252 -18.17 -5.79 -6.26
C LEU A 252 -18.68 -6.79 -5.22
N HIS A 253 -17.83 -7.71 -4.79
CA HIS A 253 -18.23 -8.81 -3.92
C HIS A 253 -17.34 -8.85 -2.68
N GLU A 254 -17.90 -9.39 -1.60
CA GLU A 254 -17.16 -9.87 -0.43
C GLU A 254 -17.38 -11.37 -0.26
N MET A 255 -16.51 -12.00 0.53
CA MET A 255 -16.71 -13.37 0.99
C MET A 255 -17.22 -13.33 2.43
N VAL A 256 -18.42 -13.86 2.66
CA VAL A 256 -19.03 -13.91 3.99
C VAL A 256 -19.19 -15.37 4.41
N MET A 257 -18.87 -15.64 5.68
CA MET A 257 -19.13 -16.95 6.28
C MET A 257 -20.58 -17.00 6.76
N ASN A 258 -21.37 -17.91 6.20
CA ASN A 258 -22.75 -18.15 6.60
C ASN A 258 -22.87 -19.58 7.16
N GLY A 259 -22.70 -19.70 8.48
CA GLY A 259 -22.50 -20.99 9.14
C GLY A 259 -21.19 -21.63 8.68
N ASP A 260 -21.23 -22.87 8.19
CA ASP A 260 -20.06 -23.59 7.67
C ASP A 260 -19.75 -23.29 6.19
N VAL A 261 -20.48 -22.36 5.55
CA VAL A 261 -20.42 -22.12 4.10
C VAL A 261 -19.88 -20.72 3.81
N MET A 262 -18.81 -20.67 3.01
CA MET A 262 -18.32 -19.42 2.43
C MET A 262 -19.22 -19.03 1.24
N GLU A 263 -19.86 -17.88 1.34
CA GLU A 263 -20.76 -17.32 0.33
C GLU A 263 -20.14 -16.05 -0.28
N MET A 264 -20.22 -15.91 -1.60
CA MET A 264 -19.92 -14.65 -2.28
C MET A 264 -21.15 -13.76 -2.17
N SER A 265 -21.00 -12.59 -1.53
CA SER A 265 -22.08 -11.62 -1.34
C SER A 265 -21.80 -10.37 -2.18
N PRO A 266 -22.71 -9.94 -3.05
CA PRO A 266 -22.57 -8.68 -3.77
C PRO A 266 -22.75 -7.48 -2.84
N LEU A 267 -21.94 -6.44 -3.06
CA LEU A 267 -21.95 -5.17 -2.36
C LEU A 267 -22.66 -4.12 -3.22
N GLU A 268 -23.98 -3.96 -3.03
CA GLU A 268 -24.79 -3.01 -3.81
C GLU A 268 -24.40 -1.54 -3.55
N ASP A 269 -23.96 -1.23 -2.34
CA ASP A 269 -23.53 0.12 -1.92
C ASP A 269 -22.05 0.40 -2.23
N GLY A 270 -21.35 -0.56 -2.85
CA GLY A 270 -19.93 -0.44 -3.19
C GLY A 270 -18.98 -0.74 -2.03
N ILE A 271 -17.74 -0.27 -2.15
CA ILE A 271 -16.68 -0.48 -1.16
C ILE A 271 -16.23 0.88 -0.62
N HIS A 272 -16.36 1.10 0.69
CA HIS A 272 -15.85 2.28 1.38
C HIS A 272 -14.32 2.26 1.43
N ILE A 273 -13.69 3.37 1.10
CA ILE A 273 -12.24 3.57 1.10
C ILE A 273 -11.93 4.73 2.06
N PRO A 274 -11.69 4.45 3.36
CA PRO A 274 -11.40 5.50 4.34
C PRO A 274 -10.16 6.32 3.96
N HIS A 275 -10.13 7.58 4.38
CA HIS A 275 -8.94 8.42 4.27
C HIS A 275 -7.72 7.79 4.96
N HIS A 276 -6.51 8.09 4.49
CA HIS A 276 -5.24 7.56 5.04
C HIS A 276 -5.23 6.03 5.27
N SER A 277 -5.93 5.29 4.42
CA SER A 277 -6.09 3.84 4.56
C SER A 277 -5.78 3.11 3.26
N ALA A 278 -5.69 1.78 3.34
CA ALA A 278 -5.64 0.95 2.16
C ALA A 278 -6.67 -0.18 2.23
N VAL A 279 -7.33 -0.47 1.11
CA VAL A 279 -8.34 -1.53 0.98
C VAL A 279 -7.82 -2.60 0.04
N VAL A 280 -7.67 -3.80 0.57
CA VAL A 280 -7.14 -4.96 -0.16
C VAL A 280 -8.30 -5.74 -0.78
N LEU A 281 -8.35 -5.78 -2.11
CA LEU A 281 -9.18 -6.75 -2.82
C LEU A 281 -8.31 -7.98 -3.10
N GLN A 282 -8.64 -9.12 -2.47
CA GLN A 282 -7.85 -10.34 -2.52
C GLN A 282 -8.71 -11.61 -2.46
N PRO A 283 -8.18 -12.77 -2.89
CA PRO A 283 -8.89 -14.04 -2.75
C PRO A 283 -9.34 -14.29 -1.32
N GLY A 284 -10.61 -14.65 -1.13
CA GLY A 284 -11.18 -14.91 0.20
C GLY A 284 -11.68 -13.66 0.94
N GLY A 285 -11.57 -12.46 0.36
CA GLY A 285 -12.11 -11.21 0.91
C GLY A 285 -12.89 -10.42 -0.15
N LEU A 286 -12.70 -9.10 -0.15
CA LEU A 286 -13.24 -8.21 -1.17
C LEU A 286 -12.65 -8.52 -2.55
N HIS A 287 -13.45 -8.45 -3.61
CA HIS A 287 -12.98 -8.66 -4.97
C HIS A 287 -13.91 -8.06 -6.03
N VAL A 288 -13.36 -7.81 -7.22
CA VAL A 288 -14.16 -7.48 -8.40
C VAL A 288 -14.56 -8.77 -9.09
N MET A 289 -15.84 -9.12 -9.06
CA MET A 289 -16.38 -10.33 -9.67
C MET A 289 -16.68 -10.11 -11.15
N LEU A 290 -16.15 -10.98 -12.01
CA LEU A 290 -16.34 -10.95 -13.46
C LEU A 290 -17.30 -12.08 -13.86
N ILE A 291 -18.49 -11.73 -14.33
CA ILE A 291 -19.57 -12.68 -14.62
C ILE A 291 -19.84 -12.71 -16.13
N GLY A 292 -19.91 -13.92 -16.69
CA GLY A 292 -20.17 -14.11 -18.12
C GLY A 292 -19.01 -13.63 -18.97
N LEU A 293 -17.84 -14.24 -18.81
CA LEU A 293 -16.64 -13.92 -19.58
C LEU A 293 -16.90 -14.00 -21.10
N THR A 294 -16.55 -12.94 -21.81
CA THR A 294 -16.71 -12.81 -23.27
C THR A 294 -15.50 -13.38 -24.03
N GLN A 295 -14.39 -13.59 -23.33
CA GLN A 295 -13.15 -14.18 -23.80
C GLN A 295 -12.50 -15.00 -22.67
N GLU A 296 -11.56 -15.89 -23.03
CA GLU A 296 -10.73 -16.57 -22.03
C GLU A 296 -9.80 -15.55 -21.36
N LEU A 297 -9.54 -15.72 -20.07
CA LEU A 297 -8.50 -15.00 -19.36
C LEU A 297 -7.29 -15.93 -19.26
N VAL A 298 -6.29 -15.71 -20.11
CA VAL A 298 -5.11 -16.57 -20.24
C VAL A 298 -3.98 -16.01 -19.40
N ASP A 299 -3.30 -16.89 -18.65
CA ASP A 299 -2.13 -16.54 -17.84
C ASP A 299 -1.07 -15.76 -18.65
N GLY A 300 -0.60 -14.66 -18.06
CA GLY A 300 0.38 -13.75 -18.65
C GLY A 300 -0.17 -12.76 -19.68
N GLU A 301 -1.44 -12.86 -20.08
CA GLU A 301 -2.13 -11.79 -20.83
C GLU A 301 -2.56 -10.66 -19.90
N GLU A 302 -3.01 -9.54 -20.45
CA GLU A 302 -3.47 -8.40 -19.66
C GLU A 302 -4.96 -8.14 -19.91
N ILE A 303 -5.64 -7.66 -18.88
CA ILE A 303 -7.02 -7.18 -18.92
C ILE A 303 -7.06 -5.75 -18.40
N THR A 304 -7.99 -4.94 -18.93
CA THR A 304 -8.24 -3.59 -18.44
C THR A 304 -9.56 -3.56 -17.69
N ILE A 305 -9.55 -2.98 -16.48
CA ILE A 305 -10.75 -2.69 -15.69
C ILE A 305 -10.82 -1.19 -15.44
N THR A 306 -12.02 -0.63 -15.57
CA THR A 306 -12.34 0.72 -15.12
C THR A 306 -13.06 0.63 -13.78
N LEU A 307 -12.51 1.28 -12.76
CA LEU A 307 -13.08 1.44 -11.42
C LEU A 307 -13.73 2.83 -11.31
N ASN A 308 -14.97 2.89 -10.84
CA ASN A 308 -15.72 4.14 -10.73
C ASN A 308 -15.89 4.52 -9.26
N PHE A 309 -15.16 5.55 -8.84
CA PHE A 309 -15.18 6.09 -7.49
C PHE A 309 -16.15 7.29 -7.37
N GLU A 310 -16.67 7.52 -6.17
CA GLU A 310 -17.59 8.63 -5.88
C GLU A 310 -16.90 9.99 -6.05
N HIS A 311 -15.68 10.13 -5.55
CA HIS A 311 -14.93 11.39 -5.56
C HIS A 311 -13.80 11.39 -6.59
N ALA A 312 -12.99 10.33 -6.65
CA ALA A 312 -11.88 10.23 -7.62
C ALA A 312 -12.36 10.04 -9.07
N GLY A 313 -13.62 9.64 -9.28
CA GLY A 313 -14.19 9.39 -10.61
C GLY A 313 -13.69 8.07 -11.23
N GLU A 314 -13.53 8.05 -12.54
CA GLU A 314 -13.13 6.82 -13.26
C GLU A 314 -11.60 6.66 -13.28
N LEU A 315 -11.12 5.56 -12.72
CA LEU A 315 -9.72 5.13 -12.80
C LEU A 315 -9.62 3.85 -13.62
N GLU A 316 -8.85 3.90 -14.70
CA GLU A 316 -8.59 2.74 -15.56
C GLU A 316 -7.25 2.12 -15.18
N LEU A 317 -7.23 0.80 -15.02
CA LEU A 317 -6.01 0.03 -14.78
C LEU A 317 -5.96 -1.17 -15.70
N THR A 318 -4.79 -1.37 -16.32
CA THR A 318 -4.42 -2.59 -17.02
C THR A 318 -3.48 -3.40 -16.14
N PHE A 319 -3.74 -4.70 -16.02
CA PHE A 319 -2.95 -5.59 -15.18
C PHE A 319 -2.92 -7.03 -15.71
N PRO A 320 -1.94 -7.85 -15.28
CA PRO A 320 -1.81 -9.22 -15.74
C PRO A 320 -2.94 -10.13 -15.26
N VAL A 321 -3.26 -11.10 -16.09
CA VAL A 321 -4.00 -12.31 -15.74
C VAL A 321 -2.99 -13.31 -15.20
N GLN A 322 -3.31 -13.92 -14.06
CA GLN A 322 -2.46 -14.89 -13.39
C GLN A 322 -3.27 -16.13 -13.03
N GLU A 323 -2.70 -17.32 -13.20
CA GLU A 323 -3.21 -18.48 -12.49
C GLU A 323 -3.15 -18.20 -10.99
N VAL A 324 -4.22 -18.55 -10.26
CA VAL A 324 -4.11 -18.62 -8.81
C VAL A 324 -3.18 -19.78 -8.55
N GLU A 325 -1.91 -19.51 -8.29
CA GLU A 325 -1.08 -20.48 -7.59
C GLU A 325 -1.90 -20.87 -6.38
N ALA A 326 -2.31 -22.15 -6.31
CA ALA A 326 -3.07 -22.64 -5.17
C ALA A 326 -2.33 -22.15 -3.96
N MET A 327 -2.91 -21.18 -3.22
CA MET A 327 -2.26 -20.67 -2.03
C MET A 327 -1.89 -21.92 -1.28
N SER A 328 -0.58 -22.14 -1.17
CA SER A 328 -0.07 -23.11 -0.23
C SER A 328 -0.56 -22.55 1.08
N MET A 329 -1.72 -23.01 1.53
CA MET A 329 -2.07 -23.10 2.93
C MET A 329 -0.83 -23.74 3.53
N GLY A 330 0.07 -22.89 4.02
CA GLY A 330 1.43 -23.24 4.39
C GLY A 330 1.34 -24.47 5.27
N GLY A 331 1.88 -25.57 4.74
CA GLY A 331 2.11 -26.76 5.53
C GLY A 331 3.19 -26.51 6.57
#